data_AF-A0A923V2Y6-F1
#
_entry.id   AF-A0A923V2Y6-F1
#
_cell.length_a   1.000
_cell.length_b   1.000
_cell.length_c   1.000
_cell.angle_alpha   90.00
_cell.angle_beta   90.00
_cell.angle_gamma   90.00
#
_symmetry.space_group_name_H-M   'P 1'
#
loop_
_entity.id
_entity.type
_entity.pdbx_description
1 polymer ?
#
loop_
_entity_poly.entity_id
_entity_poly.type
_entity_poly.pdbx_seq_one_letter_code
_entity_poly.pdbx_strand_id
1 'polypeptide(L)'
;KLKEAGKVDLHGKEREHLINFALNSTLSRTILTSLTVFFVLLVIFIFGGDSIRGFIFALLIGRIIGTYSSLCISTPIVLDLGSSAEKRE
;
A
#
# COMPACT_ATOMS: atom_id res chain seq x y z
N LYS A 1 19.63 -31.42 18.11
CA LYS A 1 19.46 -30.97 16.71
C LYS A 1 18.00 -30.80 16.25
N LEU A 2 17.00 -31.44 16.87
CA LEU A 2 15.58 -31.21 16.53
C LEU A 2 14.87 -30.09 17.34
N LYS A 3 15.49 -29.60 18.42
CA LYS A 3 14.91 -28.57 19.31
C LYS A 3 15.22 -27.12 18.88
N GLU A 4 16.15 -26.94 17.94
CA GLU A 4 16.60 -25.62 17.49
C GLU A 4 15.89 -25.18 16.21
N ALA A 5 15.54 -26.12 15.31
CA ALA A 5 14.76 -25.83 14.09
C ALA A 5 13.35 -25.28 14.40
N GLY A 6 12.67 -25.82 15.43
CA GLY A 6 11.33 -25.35 15.81
C GLY A 6 11.28 -23.97 16.47
N LYS A 7 12.42 -23.42 16.89
CA LYS A 7 12.50 -22.09 17.55
C LYS A 7 12.73 -20.95 16.55
N VAL A 8 13.40 -21.25 15.43
CA VAL A 8 13.62 -20.31 14.33
C VAL A 8 12.34 -20.14 13.49
N ASP A 9 11.58 -21.22 13.27
CA ASP A 9 10.28 -21.19 12.58
C ASP A 9 9.20 -20.38 13.34
N LEU A 10 9.22 -20.41 14.67
CA LEU A 10 8.24 -19.67 15.48
C LEU A 10 8.47 -18.16 15.43
N HIS A 11 9.73 -17.71 15.48
CA HIS A 11 10.09 -16.30 15.34
C HIS A 11 9.85 -15.77 13.92
N GLY A 12 10.12 -16.57 12.89
CA GLY A 12 9.82 -16.22 11.50
C GLY A 12 8.32 -16.02 11.26
N LYS A 13 7.49 -16.97 11.72
CA LYS A 13 6.02 -16.86 11.67
C LYS A 13 5.48 -15.65 12.43
N GLU A 14 6.05 -15.34 13.59
CA GLU A 14 5.63 -14.17 14.37
C GLU A 14 5.96 -12.87 13.65
N ARG A 15 7.16 -12.74 13.08
CA ARG A 15 7.54 -11.56 12.27
C ARG A 15 6.68 -11.41 11.02
N GLU A 16 6.45 -12.48 10.26
CA GLU A 16 5.56 -12.44 9.09
C GLU A 16 4.13 -12.05 9.48
N HIS A 17 3.62 -12.57 10.59
CA HIS A 17 2.29 -12.23 11.08
C HIS A 17 2.17 -10.75 11.50
N LEU A 18 3.19 -10.22 12.17
CA LEU A 18 3.28 -8.80 12.55
C LEU A 18 3.41 -7.89 11.32
N ILE A 19 4.24 -8.25 10.34
CA ILE A 19 4.41 -7.50 9.09
C ILE A 19 3.12 -7.51 8.28
N ASN A 20 2.48 -8.68 8.11
CA ASN A 20 1.22 -8.80 7.39
C ASN A 20 0.09 -8.01 8.09
N PHE A 21 0.04 -8.04 9.42
CA PHE A 21 -0.92 -7.26 10.20
C PHE A 21 -0.71 -5.74 10.03
N ALA A 22 0.55 -5.28 10.15
CA ALA A 22 0.91 -3.88 9.98
C ALA A 22 0.65 -3.37 8.54
N LEU A 23 0.97 -4.19 7.55
CA LEU A 23 0.69 -3.91 6.14
C LEU A 23 -0.81 -3.83 5.90
N ASN A 24 -1.59 -4.82 6.35
CA ASN A 24 -3.04 -4.81 6.15
C ASN A 24 -3.72 -3.61 6.84
N SER A 25 -3.27 -3.22 8.05
CA SER A 25 -3.79 -2.05 8.77
C SER A 25 -3.48 -0.72 8.06
N THR A 26 -2.25 -0.56 7.57
CA THR A 26 -1.81 0.65 6.85
C THR A 26 -2.43 0.71 5.46
N LEU A 27 -2.43 -0.41 4.75
CA LEU A 27 -2.99 -0.56 3.40
C LEU A 27 -4.51 -0.34 3.42
N SER A 28 -5.23 -0.83 4.43
CA SER A 28 -6.67 -0.56 4.58
C SER A 28 -6.96 0.95 4.66
N ARG A 29 -6.14 1.71 5.40
CA ARG A 29 -6.25 3.17 5.45
C ARG A 29 -5.91 3.80 4.09
N THR A 30 -4.84 3.35 3.43
CA THR A 30 -4.42 3.84 2.11
C THR A 30 -5.48 3.60 1.04
N ILE A 31 -6.06 2.40 1.00
CA ILE A 31 -7.17 2.05 0.10
C ILE A 31 -8.36 2.96 0.37
N LEU A 32 -8.78 3.09 1.64
CA LEU A 32 -9.93 3.93 1.99
C LEU A 32 -9.74 5.39 1.56
N THR A 33 -8.60 5.99 1.89
CA THR A 33 -8.28 7.36 1.46
C THR A 33 -8.15 7.48 -0.07
N SER A 34 -7.72 6.41 -0.75
CA SER A 34 -7.68 6.36 -2.21
C SER A 34 -9.03 6.39 -2.89
N LEU A 35 -9.94 5.55 -2.39
CA LEU A 35 -11.29 5.45 -2.88
C LEU A 35 -12.09 6.72 -2.57
N THR A 36 -11.95 7.28 -1.37
CA THR A 36 -12.69 8.50 -1.00
C THR A 36 -12.23 9.71 -1.83
N VAL A 37 -10.93 9.90 -2.02
CA VAL A 37 -10.42 10.99 -2.89
C VAL A 37 -10.86 10.77 -4.33
N PHE A 38 -10.82 9.54 -4.85
CA PHE A 38 -11.31 9.24 -6.20
C PHE A 38 -12.81 9.58 -6.34
N PHE A 39 -13.62 9.20 -5.36
CA PHE A 39 -15.06 9.49 -5.35
C PHE A 39 -15.34 10.99 -5.25
N VAL A 40 -14.63 11.72 -4.39
CA VAL A 40 -14.73 13.18 -4.26
C VAL A 40 -14.38 13.86 -5.59
N LEU A 41 -13.29 13.46 -6.24
CA LEU A 41 -12.90 14.01 -7.55
C LEU A 41 -13.95 13.71 -8.62
N LEU A 42 -14.58 12.54 -8.60
CA LEU A 42 -15.64 12.17 -9.54
C LEU A 42 -16.90 13.03 -9.36
N VAL A 43 -17.31 13.28 -8.11
CA VAL A 43 -18.44 14.18 -7.81
C VAL A 43 -18.13 15.61 -8.29
N ILE A 44 -16.92 16.11 -8.01
CA ILE A 44 -16.50 17.44 -8.46
C ILE A 44 -16.35 17.48 -9.99
N PHE A 45 -15.99 16.39 -10.65
CA PHE A 45 -15.92 16.37 -12.12
C PHE A 45 -17.30 16.51 -12.76
N ILE A 46 -18.33 15.87 -12.18
CA ILE A 46 -19.71 15.92 -12.68
C ILE A 46 -20.37 17.28 -12.34
N PHE A 47 -20.26 17.72 -11.09
CA PHE A 47 -20.90 18.95 -10.58
C PHE A 47 -20.04 20.21 -10.69
N GLY A 48 -18.76 20.07 -11.04
CA GLY A 48 -17.82 21.19 -11.16
C GLY A 48 -18.01 21.96 -12.46
N GLY A 49 -18.03 23.29 -12.34
CA GLY A 49 -18.11 24.21 -13.46
C GLY A 49 -16.87 24.17 -14.37
N ASP A 50 -17.01 24.73 -15.58
CA ASP A 50 -16.00 24.64 -16.64
C ASP A 50 -14.61 25.13 -16.24
N SER A 51 -14.49 26.13 -15.37
CA SER A 51 -13.19 26.67 -14.95
C SER A 51 -12.31 25.68 -14.17
N ILE A 52 -12.89 24.68 -13.49
CA ILE A 52 -12.10 23.70 -12.68
C ILE A 52 -11.99 22.33 -13.34
N ARG A 53 -12.71 22.08 -14.43
CA ARG A 53 -12.73 20.76 -15.09
C ARG A 53 -11.35 20.32 -15.57
N GLY A 54 -10.55 21.22 -16.14
CA GLY A 54 -9.19 20.92 -16.57
C GLY A 54 -8.26 20.54 -15.42
N PHE A 55 -8.40 21.22 -14.28
CA PHE A 55 -7.62 20.94 -13.07
C PHE A 55 -8.02 19.60 -12.44
N ILE A 56 -9.32 19.34 -12.32
CA ILE A 56 -9.84 18.08 -11.77
C ILE A 56 -9.47 16.89 -12.66
N PHE A 57 -9.48 17.06 -13.99
CA PHE A 57 -9.03 16.02 -14.91
C PHE A 57 -7.56 15.61 -14.69
N ALA A 58 -6.67 16.58 -14.50
CA ALA A 58 -5.27 16.32 -14.17
C ALA A 58 -5.12 15.61 -12.81
N LEU A 59 -5.89 16.04 -11.79
CA LEU A 59 -5.92 15.38 -10.48
C LEU A 59 -6.46 13.95 -10.54
N LEU A 60 -7.42 13.68 -11.41
CA LEU A 60 -8.03 12.36 -11.58
C LEU A 60 -7.02 11.37 -12.16
N ILE A 61 -6.29 11.78 -13.21
CA ILE A 61 -5.17 11.00 -13.78
C ILE A 61 -4.07 10.78 -12.72
N GLY A 62 -3.66 11.84 -12.02
CA GLY A 62 -2.67 11.75 -10.95
C GLY A 62 -3.11 10.81 -9.82
N ARG A 63 -4.40 10.80 -9.48
CA ARG A 63 -4.95 9.92 -8.44
C ARG A 63 -4.89 8.46 -8.85
N ILE A 64 -5.23 8.13 -10.10
CA ILE A 64 -5.14 6.75 -10.60
C ILE A 64 -3.68 6.29 -10.59
N ILE A 65 -2.79 7.02 -11.26
CA ILE A 65 -1.38 6.62 -11.39
C ILE A 65 -0.69 6.56 -10.02
N GLY A 66 -0.91 7.56 -9.16
CA GLY A 66 -0.30 7.61 -7.83
C GLY A 66 -0.78 6.51 -6.87
N THR A 67 -2.05 6.10 -6.96
CA THR A 67 -2.59 5.03 -6.10
C THR A 67 -2.08 3.66 -6.53
N TYR A 68 -2.17 3.35 -7.83
CA TYR A 68 -1.69 2.09 -8.37
C TYR A 68 -0.16 1.96 -8.21
N SER A 69 0.60 3.03 -8.47
CA SER A 69 2.05 3.02 -8.28
C SER A 69 2.45 2.81 -6.83
N SER A 70 1.78 3.47 -5.88
CA SER A 70 2.14 3.36 -4.46
C SER A 70 1.85 1.96 -3.90
N LEU A 71 0.70 1.36 -4.23
CA LEU A 71 0.31 0.05 -3.70
C LEU A 71 1.03 -1.11 -4.38
N CYS A 72 1.15 -1.10 -5.72
CA CYS A 72 1.70 -2.24 -6.45
C CYS A 72 3.23 -2.29 -6.45
N ILE A 73 3.94 -1.15 -6.34
CA ILE A 73 5.41 -1.12 -6.28
C ILE A 73 5.93 -1.18 -4.84
N SER A 74 5.25 -0.57 -3.87
CA SER A 74 5.74 -0.55 -2.48
C SER A 74 5.70 -1.93 -1.81
N THR A 75 4.61 -2.69 -1.97
CA THR A 75 4.43 -4.00 -1.32
C THR A 75 5.50 -5.05 -1.68
N PRO A 76 5.88 -5.27 -2.95
CA PRO A 76 6.95 -6.21 -3.27
C PRO A 76 8.34 -5.67 -2.88
N ILE A 77 8.57 -4.35 -2.95
CA ILE A 77 9.86 -3.74 -2.55
C ILE A 77 10.13 -3.95 -1.06
N VAL A 78 9.13 -3.78 -0.20
CA VAL A 78 9.33 -3.97 1.25
C VAL A 78 9.57 -5.43 1.62
N LEU A 79 8.98 -6.38 0.87
CA LEU A 79 9.20 -7.81 1.07
C LEU A 79 10.59 -8.25 0.60
N ASP A 80 11.08 -7.72 -0.54
CA ASP A 80 12.42 -8.01 -1.07
C ASP A 80 13.54 -7.39 -0.21
N LEU A 81 13.36 -6.14 0.25
CA LEU A 81 14.27 -5.48 1.18
C LEU A 81 14.33 -6.21 2.54
N GLY A 82 13.20 -6.73 3.03
CA GLY A 82 13.16 -7.56 4.24
C GLY A 82 13.93 -8.87 4.09
N SER A 83 13.82 -9.53 2.93
CA SER A 83 14.55 -10.77 2.62
C SER A 83 16.08 -10.56 2.50
N SER A 84 16.51 -9.41 1.97
CA SER A 84 17.93 -9.08 1.82
C SER A 84 18.59 -8.56 3.12
N ALA A 85 17.81 -7.93 4.01
CA ALA A 85 18.29 -7.51 5.33
C ALA A 85 18.52 -8.69 6.28
N GLU A 86 17.66 -9.71 6.23
CA GLU A 86 17.84 -10.97 6.98
C GLU A 86 19.09 -11.75 6.52
N LYS A 87 19.53 -11.59 5.27
CA LYS A 87 20.71 -12.29 4.73
C LYS A 87 22.06 -11.73 5.19
N ARG A 88 22.06 -10.73 6.09
CA ARG A 88 23.27 -10.06 6.61
C ARG A 88 23.48 -10.25 8.13
N GLU A 89 22.64 -11.02 8.80
CA GLU A 89 22.89 -11.52 10.17
C GLU A 89 23.16 -13.03 10.14
#